data_AF-A0A9E4D4F9-F1
#
_entry.id   AF-A0A9E4D4F9-F1
#
_cell.length_a   1.000
_cell.length_b   1.000
_cell.length_c   1.000
_cell.angle_alpha   90.00
_cell.angle_beta   90.00
_cell.angle_gamma   90.00
#
_symmetry.space_group_name_H-M   'P 1'
#
loop_
_entity.id
_entity.type
_entity.pdbx_description
1 polymer ?
#
loop_
_entity_poly.entity_id
_entity_poly.type
_entity_poly.pdbx_seq_one_letter_code
_entity_poly.pdbx_strand_id
1 'polypeptide(L)'
;RSVAVYEARACDWPDDVLPALAGQRVFAPLFSPRAAARLAAQSGVPDLGGLIPVAISAACAAALPGPLAARARIADTPDSGGMLRALAEAMSHPGTVG
;
A
#
# COMPACT_ATOMS: atom_id res chain seq x y z
N ARG A 1 -23.68 1.77 23.85
CA ARG A 1 -22.60 0.98 24.47
C ARG A 1 -22.01 0.09 23.40
N SER A 2 -20.72 0.22 23.08
CA SER A 2 -20.01 -0.64 22.12
C SER A 2 -19.12 -1.63 22.86
N VAL A 3 -18.93 -2.83 22.29
CA VAL A 3 -18.04 -3.88 22.81
C VAL A 3 -17.15 -4.33 21.66
N ALA A 4 -15.83 -4.33 21.85
CA ALA A 4 -14.89 -4.87 20.88
C ALA A 4 -14.94 -6.40 20.95
N VAL A 5 -15.22 -7.07 19.82
CA VAL A 5 -15.32 -8.54 19.73
C VAL A 5 -14.16 -9.18 18.98
N TYR A 6 -13.27 -8.39 18.39
CA TYR A 6 -12.04 -8.85 17.75
C TYR A 6 -10.96 -7.75 17.76
N GLU A 7 -9.72 -8.17 17.57
CA GLU A 7 -8.56 -7.30 17.40
C GLU A 7 -7.83 -7.70 16.11
N ALA A 8 -7.62 -6.77 15.17
CA ALA A 8 -6.74 -7.07 14.05
C ALA A 8 -5.30 -7.18 14.55
N ARG A 9 -4.62 -8.29 14.26
CA ARG A 9 -3.24 -8.55 14.68
C ARG A 9 -2.25 -8.28 13.57
N ALA A 10 -1.00 -8.15 13.94
CA ALA A 10 0.09 -8.10 12.99
C ALA A 10 0.51 -9.49 12.54
N CYS A 11 0.90 -9.58 11.26
CA CYS A 11 1.68 -10.68 10.74
C CYS A 11 3.00 -10.08 10.31
N ASP A 12 4.09 -10.62 10.85
CA ASP A 12 5.43 -10.20 10.48
C ASP A 12 5.76 -10.76 9.09
N TRP A 13 6.56 -10.00 8.34
CA TRP A 13 7.06 -10.48 7.07
C TRP A 13 8.23 -11.42 7.32
N PRO A 14 8.29 -12.55 6.59
CA PRO A 14 9.52 -13.32 6.51
C PRO A 14 10.70 -12.44 6.06
N ASP A 15 11.91 -12.74 6.56
CA ASP A 15 13.11 -11.93 6.32
C ASP A 15 13.50 -11.84 4.83
N ASP A 16 13.03 -12.76 3.99
CA ASP A 16 13.32 -12.84 2.56
C ASP A 16 12.37 -12.03 1.67
N VAL A 17 11.28 -11.48 2.23
CA VAL A 17 10.31 -10.71 1.44
C VAL A 17 10.95 -9.48 0.81
N LEU A 18 11.67 -8.66 1.59
CA LEU A 18 12.25 -7.41 1.07
C LEU A 18 13.33 -7.66 0.01
N PRO A 19 14.28 -8.59 0.22
CA PRO A 19 15.19 -9.02 -0.84
C PRO A 19 14.45 -9.48 -2.11
N ALA A 20 13.36 -10.24 -1.96
CA ALA A 20 12.60 -10.73 -3.10
C ALA A 20 11.88 -9.59 -3.86
N LEU A 21 11.46 -8.52 -3.18
CA LEU A 21 10.79 -7.36 -3.80
C LEU A 21 11.77 -6.34 -4.39
N ALA A 22 13.06 -6.39 -4.03
CA ALA A 22 14.06 -5.46 -4.51
C ALA A 22 14.17 -5.46 -6.04
N GLY A 23 14.16 -4.27 -6.66
CA GLY A 23 14.22 -4.11 -8.11
C GLY A 23 12.93 -4.48 -8.87
N GLN A 24 11.89 -4.97 -8.18
CA GLN A 24 10.60 -5.27 -8.79
C GLN A 24 9.65 -4.06 -8.75
N ARG A 25 8.76 -3.96 -9.73
CA ARG A 25 7.56 -3.12 -9.61
C ARG A 25 6.50 -3.89 -8.82
N VAL A 26 6.14 -3.38 -7.66
CA VAL A 26 5.22 -4.03 -6.72
C VAL A 26 4.03 -3.12 -6.52
N PHE A 27 2.83 -3.65 -6.73
CA PHE A 27 1.58 -2.93 -6.45
C PHE A 27 1.02 -3.42 -5.12
N ALA A 28 0.79 -2.51 -4.18
CA ALA A 28 0.29 -2.83 -2.85
C ALA A 28 -1.10 -2.23 -2.62
N PRO A 29 -2.18 -3.02 -2.78
CA PRO A 29 -3.53 -2.60 -2.41
C PRO A 29 -3.63 -2.37 -0.89
N LEU A 30 -4.11 -1.19 -0.49
CA LEU A 30 -4.24 -0.77 0.91
C LEU A 30 -5.69 -0.38 1.19
N PHE A 31 -6.33 -1.13 2.08
CA PHE A 31 -7.76 -1.01 2.36
C PHE A 31 -8.08 -0.23 3.64
N SER A 32 -7.07 0.32 4.33
CA SER A 32 -7.29 1.16 5.51
C SER A 32 -6.06 1.99 5.87
N PRO A 33 -6.24 3.15 6.55
CA PRO A 33 -5.12 3.92 7.12
C PRO A 33 -4.22 3.09 8.02
N ARG A 34 -4.81 2.16 8.78
CA ARG A 34 -4.07 1.23 9.66
C ARG A 34 -3.14 0.31 8.85
N ALA A 35 -3.61 -0.26 7.75
CA ALA A 35 -2.77 -1.10 6.89
C ALA A 35 -1.64 -0.31 6.23
N ALA A 36 -1.94 0.92 5.76
CA ALA A 36 -0.96 1.81 5.16
C ALA A 36 0.17 2.18 6.14
N ALA A 37 -0.18 2.65 7.34
CA ALA A 37 0.81 2.98 8.38
C ALA A 37 1.68 1.76 8.75
N ARG A 38 1.09 0.57 8.76
CA ARG A 38 1.81 -0.67 9.10
C ARG A 38 2.75 -1.17 8.01
N LEU A 39 2.36 -1.02 6.75
CA LEU A 39 3.26 -1.26 5.62
C LEU A 39 4.45 -0.31 5.69
N ALA A 40 4.20 0.97 5.93
CA ALA A 40 5.24 1.99 6.02
C ALA A 40 6.20 1.81 7.21
N ALA A 41 5.74 1.17 8.30
CA ALA A 41 6.55 0.89 9.47
C ALA A 41 7.50 -0.31 9.30
N GLN A 42 7.35 -1.09 8.22
CA GLN A 42 8.28 -2.19 7.93
C GLN A 42 9.63 -1.60 7.49
N SER A 43 10.71 -2.08 8.11
CA SER A 43 12.07 -1.64 7.79
C SER A 43 12.36 -1.81 6.29
N GLY A 44 13.00 -0.84 5.64
CA GLY A 44 13.35 -0.90 4.21
C GLY A 44 12.18 -0.72 3.23
N VAL A 45 10.91 -0.82 3.65
CA VAL A 45 9.75 -0.61 2.74
C VAL A 45 9.68 0.81 2.17
N PRO A 46 9.90 1.89 2.94
CA PRO A 46 9.91 3.25 2.38
C PRO A 46 10.94 3.44 1.26
N ASP A 47 12.04 2.68 1.30
CA ASP A 47 13.16 2.75 0.36
C ASP A 47 12.94 1.90 -0.91
N LEU A 48 11.86 1.09 -0.97
CA LEU A 48 11.52 0.31 -2.16
C LEU A 48 11.04 1.24 -3.29
N GLY A 49 11.96 1.62 -4.17
CA GLY A 49 11.72 2.48 -5.33
C GLY A 49 10.55 2.05 -6.21
N GLY A 50 10.41 0.73 -6.42
CA GLY A 50 9.38 0.11 -7.26
C GLY A 50 8.04 -0.15 -6.57
N LEU A 51 7.88 0.19 -5.28
CA LEU A 51 6.64 -0.01 -4.55
C LEU A 51 5.63 1.11 -4.85
N ILE A 52 4.47 0.71 -5.38
CA ILE A 52 3.36 1.58 -5.77
C ILE A 52 2.15 1.23 -4.89
N PRO A 53 1.87 2.04 -3.85
CA PRO A 53 0.67 1.87 -3.04
C PRO A 53 -0.58 2.19 -3.85
N VAL A 54 -1.64 1.39 -3.70
CA VAL A 54 -2.98 1.69 -4.22
C VAL A 54 -3.93 1.75 -3.03
N ALA A 55 -4.30 2.95 -2.62
CA ALA A 55 -5.10 3.22 -1.44
C ALA A 55 -6.60 3.27 -1.76
N ILE A 56 -7.43 2.66 -0.94
CA ILE A 56 -8.90 2.67 -1.09
C ILE A 56 -9.53 4.05 -0.88
N SER A 57 -8.79 4.99 -0.28
CA SER A 57 -9.28 6.34 0.02
C SER A 57 -8.13 7.32 0.29
N ALA A 58 -8.43 8.61 0.26
CA ALA A 58 -7.49 9.67 0.63
C ALA A 58 -6.98 9.54 2.06
N ALA A 59 -7.84 9.14 3.01
CA ALA A 59 -7.44 8.91 4.40
C ALA A 59 -6.42 7.75 4.51
N CYS A 60 -6.58 6.72 3.68
CA CYS A 60 -5.61 5.62 3.62
C CYS A 60 -4.26 6.08 3.04
N ALA A 61 -4.27 6.89 1.99
CA ALA A 61 -3.04 7.45 1.40
C ALA A 61 -2.32 8.42 2.36
N ALA A 62 -3.06 9.23 3.11
CA ALA A 62 -2.49 10.19 4.07
C ALA A 62 -1.76 9.53 5.25
N ALA A 63 -1.98 8.23 5.49
CA ALA A 63 -1.25 7.45 6.49
C ALA A 63 0.12 6.95 5.99
N LEU A 64 0.48 7.20 4.73
CA LEU A 64 1.78 6.85 4.16
C LEU A 64 2.80 7.99 4.37
N PRO A 65 4.09 7.68 4.59
CA PRO A 65 5.16 8.67 4.62
C PRO A 65 5.44 9.21 3.22
N GLY A 66 6.06 10.39 3.15
CA GLY A 66 6.26 11.18 1.91
C GLY A 66 6.62 10.38 0.65
N PRO A 67 7.70 9.56 0.66
CA PRO A 67 8.10 8.79 -0.52
C PRO A 67 7.02 7.83 -1.04
N LEU A 68 6.30 7.16 -0.12
CA LEU A 68 5.22 6.23 -0.47
C LEU A 68 3.94 6.98 -0.85
N ALA A 69 3.62 8.07 -0.15
CA ALA A 69 2.47 8.91 -0.45
C ALA A 69 2.58 9.55 -1.86
N ALA A 70 3.78 9.98 -2.25
CA ALA A 70 4.04 10.57 -3.58
C ALA A 70 3.81 9.57 -4.73
N ARG A 71 4.02 8.27 -4.48
CA ARG A 71 3.77 7.20 -5.45
C ARG A 71 2.37 6.59 -5.35
N ALA A 72 1.61 6.93 -4.32
CA ALA A 72 0.32 6.31 -4.05
C ALA A 72 -0.71 6.70 -5.11
N ARG A 73 -1.52 5.72 -5.53
CA ARG A 73 -2.75 5.92 -6.30
C ARG A 73 -3.94 5.78 -5.36
N ILE A 74 -4.99 6.56 -5.57
CA ILE A 74 -6.20 6.51 -4.76
C ILE A 74 -7.33 5.98 -5.64
N ALA A 75 -8.07 4.99 -5.17
CA ALA A 75 -9.26 4.51 -5.85
C ALA A 75 -10.38 5.56 -5.80
N ASP A 76 -11.08 5.73 -6.92
CA ASP A 76 -12.19 6.69 -7.02
C ASP A 76 -13.37 6.34 -6.12
N THR A 77 -13.60 5.03 -5.91
CA THR A 77 -14.64 4.52 -5.01
C THR A 77 -14.04 3.53 -4.00
N PRO A 78 -14.50 3.53 -2.73
CA PRO A 78 -13.95 2.69 -1.69
C PRO A 78 -14.56 1.28 -1.72
N ASP A 79 -14.54 0.65 -2.90
CA ASP A 79 -15.09 -0.68 -3.14
C ASP A 79 -14.13 -1.52 -4.01
N SER A 80 -14.48 -2.78 -4.22
CA SER A 80 -13.68 -3.70 -5.03
C SER A 80 -13.51 -3.24 -6.48
N GLY A 81 -14.54 -2.65 -7.08
CA GLY A 81 -14.50 -2.15 -8.45
C GLY A 81 -13.56 -0.95 -8.60
N GLY A 82 -13.65 0.02 -7.68
CA GLY A 82 -12.75 1.17 -7.63
C GLY A 82 -11.29 0.75 -7.46
N MET A 83 -11.02 -0.19 -6.55
CA MET A 83 -9.67 -0.71 -6.33
C MET A 83 -9.11 -1.46 -7.54
N LEU A 84 -9.91 -2.32 -8.19
CA LEU A 84 -9.47 -3.05 -9.38
C LEU A 84 -9.17 -2.12 -10.56
N ARG A 85 -9.97 -1.07 -10.76
CA ARG A 85 -9.69 -0.04 -11.78
C ARG A 85 -8.39 0.70 -11.48
N ALA A 86 -8.22 1.17 -10.25
CA ALA A 86 -7.01 1.87 -9.84
C ALA A 86 -5.74 1.00 -9.99
N LEU A 87 -5.84 -0.31 -9.70
CA LEU A 87 -4.76 -1.26 -9.94
C LEU A 87 -4.46 -1.41 -11.44
N ALA A 88 -5.48 -1.63 -12.27
CA ALA A 88 -5.31 -1.78 -13.71
C ALA A 88 -4.65 -0.52 -14.33
N GLU A 89 -5.07 0.67 -13.91
CA GLU A 89 -4.47 1.94 -14.33
C GLU A 89 -3.01 2.08 -13.89
N ALA A 90 -2.71 1.72 -12.64
CA ALA A 90 -1.34 1.76 -12.11
C ALA A 90 -0.41 0.79 -12.87
N MET A 91 -0.91 -0.38 -13.24
CA MET A 91 -0.17 -1.40 -14.01
C MET A 91 0.06 -0.99 -15.46
N SER A 92 -0.92 -0.30 -16.06
CA SER A 92 -0.88 0.11 -17.48
C SER A 92 0.10 1.25 -17.76
N HIS A 93 0.46 2.03 -16.75
CA HIS A 93 1.48 3.07 -16.90
C HIS A 93 2.88 2.49 -16.68
N PRO A 94 3.82 2.65 -17.63
CA PRO A 94 5.23 2.40 -17.38
C PRO A 94 5.76 3.52 -16.48
N GLY A 95 5.60 3.38 -15.16
CA GLY A 95 6.25 4.27 -14.22
C GLY A 95 7.76 4.10 -14.30
N THR A 96 8.49 5.19 -14.53
CA THR A 96 9.95 5.25 -14.51
C THR A 96 10.44 4.81 -13.13
N VAL A 97 11.22 3.73 -13.09
CA VAL A 97 12.09 3.41 -11.95
C VAL A 97 13.17 4.50 -11.93
N GLY A 98 13.02 5.46 -11.02
CA GLY A 98 14.05 6.44 -10.68
C GLY A 98 14.88 5.98 -9.50
#